data_AF-A0A1E5WCH6-F1
#
_entry.id   AF-A0A1E5WCH6-F1
#
_cell.length_a   1.000
_cell.length_b   1.000
_cell.length_c   1.000
_cell.angle_alpha   90.00
_cell.angle_beta   90.00
_cell.angle_gamma   90.00
#
_symmetry.space_group_name_H-M   'P 1'
#
loop_
_entity.id
_entity.type
_entity.pdbx_description
1 polymer ?
#
loop_
_entity_poly.entity_id
_entity_poly.type
_entity_poly.pdbx_seq_one_letter_code
_entity_poly.pdbx_strand_id
1 'polypeptide(L)'
;MQPGDTGIARKGKEFVVANLKTDNVDDYESETDRYGEVAVLWLYRSGAEMWGTKQLDMPYDHVGLVEFEWATNTVFSFDGFICWVDYHRDILYCDVFSSKLELGFLRFPGIEMWICDRGFPNMSRTVSVCKRGFQKIIVERTT
;
A
#
# COMPACT_ATOMS: atom_id res chain seq x y z
N MET A 1 -7.56 5.43 13.54
CA MET A 1 -7.20 4.40 12.52
C MET A 1 -8.35 4.34 11.55
N GLN A 2 -8.13 4.57 10.26
CA GLN A 2 -9.18 4.30 9.28
C GLN A 2 -9.27 2.78 9.06
N PRO A 3 -10.47 2.19 8.97
CA PRO A 3 -10.62 0.79 8.63
C PRO A 3 -10.12 0.59 7.19
N GLY A 4 -9.05 -0.17 7.01
CA GLY A 4 -8.48 -0.44 5.69
C GLY A 4 -6.96 -0.48 5.64
N ASP A 5 -6.26 0.17 6.56
CA ASP A 5 -4.79 0.33 6.49
C ASP A 5 -3.97 -0.82 7.09
N THR A 6 -4.63 -1.74 7.81
CA THR A 6 -3.97 -2.80 8.57
C THR A 6 -4.12 -4.16 7.89
N GLY A 7 -2.99 -4.80 7.63
CA GLY A 7 -2.90 -6.18 7.13
C GLY A 7 -2.27 -7.13 8.13
N ILE A 8 -2.47 -8.43 7.89
CA ILE A 8 -1.78 -9.50 8.59
C ILE A 8 -1.23 -10.49 7.57
N ALA A 9 0.05 -10.82 7.68
CA ALA A 9 0.70 -11.86 6.89
C ALA A 9 1.25 -12.95 7.81
N ARG A 10 1.29 -14.19 7.30
CA ARG A 10 1.77 -15.36 8.04
C ARG A 10 2.81 -16.11 7.22
N LYS A 11 3.90 -16.50 7.87
CA LYS A 11 4.95 -17.37 7.30
C LYS A 11 5.27 -18.47 8.30
N GLY A 12 4.85 -19.70 7.98
CA GLY A 12 4.97 -20.83 8.91
C GLY A 12 4.18 -20.64 10.21
N LYS A 13 4.89 -20.56 11.34
CA LYS A 13 4.30 -20.32 12.67
C LYS A 13 4.30 -18.84 13.07
N GLU A 14 5.01 -17.99 12.34
CA GLU A 14 5.11 -16.57 12.63
C GLU A 14 4.06 -15.78 11.85
N PHE A 15 3.58 -14.70 12.46
CA PHE A 15 2.75 -13.72 11.78
C PHE A 15 3.26 -12.30 12.06
N VAL A 16 2.98 -11.43 11.10
CA VAL A 16 3.27 -10.00 11.18
C VAL A 16 1.97 -9.24 10.93
N VAL A 17 1.64 -8.32 11.83
CA VAL A 17 0.58 -7.33 11.60
C VAL A 17 1.25 -6.04 11.16
N ALA A 18 0.79 -5.45 10.08
CA ALA A 18 1.35 -4.21 9.55
C ALA A 18 0.27 -3.16 9.31
N ASN A 19 0.54 -1.91 9.68
CA ASN A 19 -0.29 -0.76 9.34
C ASN A 19 0.56 0.24 8.55
N LEU A 20 0.09 0.64 7.37
CA LEU A 20 0.75 1.62 6.52
C LEU A 20 0.02 2.96 6.62
N LYS A 21 0.78 4.03 6.77
CA LYS A 21 0.32 5.40 6.60
C LYS A 21 1.31 6.17 5.76
N THR A 22 0.86 7.25 5.14
CA THR A 22 1.74 8.28 4.62
C THR A 22 1.86 9.42 5.62
N ASP A 23 3.03 10.05 5.66
CA ASP A 23 3.33 11.20 6.51
C ASP A 23 4.14 12.22 5.72
N ASN A 24 4.02 13.49 6.10
CA ASN A 24 4.73 14.58 5.44
C ASN A 24 6.13 14.73 6.03
N VAL A 25 7.11 14.98 5.17
CA VAL A 25 8.46 15.37 5.58
C VAL A 25 8.55 16.89 5.44
N ASP A 26 8.66 17.56 6.59
CA ASP A 26 9.01 18.97 6.63
C ASP A 26 10.52 19.12 6.39
N ASP A 27 10.90 19.62 5.22
CA ASP A 27 12.29 19.98 4.93
C ASP A 27 12.52 21.45 5.34
N TYR A 28 12.86 21.66 6.61
CA TYR A 28 13.15 22.99 7.16
C TYR A 28 14.44 23.63 6.62
N GLU A 29 15.28 22.90 5.87
CA GLU A 29 16.58 23.39 5.38
C GLU A 29 16.59 23.75 3.88
N SER A 30 15.50 23.47 3.17
CA SER A 30 15.38 23.75 1.74
C SER A 30 14.78 25.14 1.47
N GLU A 31 15.47 25.97 0.66
CA GLU A 31 14.93 27.25 0.14
C GLU A 31 13.74 27.05 -0.82
N THR A 32 13.44 25.81 -1.19
CA THR A 32 12.23 25.43 -1.93
C THR A 32 11.26 24.72 -0.99
N ASP A 33 10.00 25.16 -0.90
CA ASP A 33 8.91 24.50 -0.14
C ASP A 33 8.58 23.11 -0.75
N ARG A 34 9.53 22.17 -0.76
CA ARG A 34 9.32 20.80 -1.20
C ARG A 34 8.96 19.97 0.03
N TYR A 35 7.67 19.92 0.30
CA TYR A 35 7.11 18.90 1.18
C TYR A 35 7.35 17.54 0.52
N GLY A 36 8.06 16.65 1.20
CA GLY A 36 8.16 15.24 0.80
C GLY A 36 7.02 14.43 1.43
N GLU A 37 6.67 13.29 0.85
CA GLU A 37 5.82 12.29 1.49
C GLU A 37 6.60 10.99 1.68
N VAL A 38 6.53 10.43 2.89
CA VAL A 38 7.13 9.15 3.25
C VAL A 38 6.06 8.17 3.71
N ALA A 39 6.37 6.88 3.61
CA ALA A 39 5.55 5.84 4.19
C ALA A 39 6.02 5.51 5.61
N VAL A 40 5.09 5.47 6.56
CA VAL A 40 5.33 5.02 7.92
C VAL A 40 4.66 3.66 8.11
N LEU A 41 5.48 2.64 8.31
CA LEU A 41 5.06 1.26 8.52
C LEU A 41 5.18 0.88 10.01
N TRP A 42 4.05 0.58 10.62
CA TRP A 42 3.97 0.02 11.97
C TRP A 42 3.87 -1.50 11.87
N LEU A 43 4.75 -2.21 12.58
CA LEU A 43 4.92 -3.66 12.47
C LEU A 43 4.85 -4.31 13.84
N TYR A 44 3.93 -5.24 14.03
CA TYR A 44 3.98 -6.22 15.12
C TYR A 44 4.52 -7.53 14.59
N ARG A 45 5.57 -8.06 15.21
CA ARG A 45 6.13 -9.37 14.86
C ARG A 45 5.88 -10.37 15.96
N SER A 46 5.18 -11.46 15.67
CA SER A 46 4.84 -12.47 16.68
C SER A 46 6.06 -13.12 17.33
N GLY A 47 7.17 -13.30 16.58
CA GLY A 47 8.39 -13.91 17.12
C GLY A 47 9.16 -13.03 18.10
N ALA A 48 8.98 -11.70 18.01
CA ALA A 48 9.59 -10.74 18.94
C ALA A 48 8.58 -10.18 19.96
N GLU A 49 7.30 -10.52 19.82
CA GLU A 49 6.17 -10.06 20.65
C GLU A 49 6.11 -8.54 20.86
N MET A 50 6.60 -7.76 19.88
CA MET A 50 6.72 -6.31 20.01
C MET A 50 6.29 -5.57 18.75
N TRP A 51 5.84 -4.34 18.97
CA TRP A 51 5.64 -3.35 17.91
C TRP A 51 6.94 -2.62 17.60
N GLY A 52 7.13 -2.28 16.34
CA GLY A 52 8.17 -1.37 15.87
C GLY A 52 7.64 -0.48 14.74
N THR A 53 8.37 0.59 14.45
CA THR A 53 8.02 1.55 13.41
C THR A 53 9.19 1.72 12.46
N LYS A 54 8.89 1.84 11.16
CA LYS A 54 9.87 2.09 10.11
C LYS A 54 9.34 3.13 9.15
N GLN A 55 10.16 4.13 8.86
CA GLN A 55 9.96 5.02 7.74
C GLN A 55 10.54 4.35 6.49
N LEU A 56 9.78 4.36 5.40
CA LEU A 56 10.12 3.79 4.11
C LEU A 56 9.97 4.87 3.04
N ASP A 57 10.81 4.79 2.03
CA ASP A 57 10.70 5.65 0.86
C ASP A 57 9.44 5.28 0.06
N MET A 58 8.74 6.29 -0.43
CA MET A 58 7.61 6.10 -1.33
C MET A 58 8.13 5.75 -2.74
N PRO A 59 7.66 4.64 -3.35
CA PRO A 59 8.15 4.17 -4.63
C PRO A 59 7.52 4.93 -5.81
N TYR A 60 7.71 6.24 -5.87
CA TYR A 60 7.17 7.07 -6.95
C TYR A 60 7.73 6.64 -8.30
N ASP A 61 6.82 6.43 -9.26
CA ASP A 61 7.18 6.12 -10.65
C ASP A 61 6.97 7.33 -11.58
N HIS A 62 6.57 8.49 -11.02
CA HIS A 62 6.23 9.74 -11.72
C HIS A 62 5.19 9.60 -12.84
N VAL A 63 4.43 8.50 -12.86
CA VAL A 63 3.40 8.23 -13.86
C VAL A 63 2.07 7.87 -13.20
N GLY A 64 2.07 6.92 -12.25
CA GLY A 64 0.87 6.46 -11.56
C GLY A 64 0.81 6.87 -10.09
N LEU A 65 1.91 6.74 -9.35
CA LEU A 65 1.95 7.15 -7.94
C LEU A 65 2.30 8.63 -7.85
N VAL A 66 1.39 9.42 -7.28
CA VAL A 66 1.55 10.87 -7.07
C VAL A 66 1.58 11.12 -5.56
N GLU A 67 2.47 12.02 -5.15
CA GLU A 67 2.63 12.46 -3.76
C GLU A 67 1.32 12.96 -3.16
N PHE A 68 1.09 12.63 -1.89
CA PHE A 68 -0.05 13.05 -1.06
C PHE A 68 -1.40 12.50 -1.50
N GLU A 69 -1.42 11.60 -2.47
CA GLU A 69 -2.66 11.08 -3.05
C GLU A 69 -2.91 9.60 -2.76
N TRP A 70 -2.09 8.94 -1.94
CA TRP A 70 -2.36 7.56 -1.56
C TRP A 70 -3.55 7.44 -0.59
N ALA A 71 -4.49 6.53 -0.86
CA ALA A 71 -5.54 6.17 0.08
C ALA A 71 -5.88 4.67 0.01
N THR A 72 -5.61 3.94 1.10
CA THR A 72 -5.87 2.51 1.15
C THR A 72 -7.38 2.21 1.14
N ASN A 73 -7.85 1.49 0.13
CA ASN A 73 -9.21 0.94 0.09
C ASN A 73 -9.30 -0.46 0.69
N THR A 74 -8.29 -1.30 0.47
CA THR A 74 -8.27 -2.67 1.01
C THR A 74 -6.86 -3.18 1.20
N VAL A 75 -6.70 -4.17 2.07
CA VAL A 75 -5.43 -4.84 2.35
C VAL A 75 -5.61 -6.34 2.31
N PHE A 76 -4.63 -7.02 1.71
CA PHE A 76 -4.54 -8.46 1.73
C PHE A 76 -3.08 -8.90 1.85
N SER A 77 -2.86 -10.17 2.19
CA SER A 77 -1.52 -10.75 2.24
C SER A 77 -1.35 -11.85 1.20
N PHE A 78 -0.16 -11.98 0.66
CA PHE A 78 0.21 -13.06 -0.25
C PHE A 78 1.67 -13.42 -0.08
N ASP A 79 1.97 -14.69 0.17
CA ASP A 79 3.34 -15.23 0.20
C ASP A 79 4.34 -14.43 1.07
N GLY A 80 3.89 -13.98 2.25
CA GLY A 80 4.71 -13.16 3.17
C GLY A 80 4.66 -11.65 2.89
N PHE A 81 4.13 -11.23 1.75
CA PHE A 81 3.85 -9.83 1.45
C PHE A 81 2.53 -9.38 2.10
N ILE A 82 2.49 -8.10 2.47
CA ILE A 82 1.24 -7.37 2.66
C ILE A 82 1.10 -6.38 1.50
N CYS A 83 -0.10 -6.30 0.95
CA CYS A 83 -0.46 -5.47 -0.19
C CYS A 83 -1.56 -4.49 0.23
N TRP A 84 -1.27 -3.20 0.14
CA TRP A 84 -2.21 -2.11 0.31
C TRP A 84 -2.69 -1.66 -1.06
N VAL A 85 -4.01 -1.66 -1.26
CA VAL A 85 -4.62 -1.34 -2.54
C VAL A 85 -5.30 0.01 -2.45
N ASP A 86 -4.95 0.89 -3.37
CA ASP A 86 -5.73 2.06 -3.74
C ASP A 86 -6.29 1.81 -5.15
N TYR A 87 -7.61 1.67 -5.27
CA TYR A 87 -8.24 1.36 -6.56
C TYR A 87 -8.19 2.51 -7.58
N HIS A 88 -7.83 3.73 -7.17
CA HIS A 88 -7.55 4.86 -8.07
C HIS A 88 -6.11 4.89 -8.53
N ARG A 89 -5.21 4.48 -7.64
CA ARG A 89 -3.79 4.32 -7.93
C ARG A 89 -3.60 2.90 -8.33
N ASP A 90 -3.01 2.09 -7.47
CA ASP A 90 -2.62 0.72 -7.76
C ASP A 90 -2.34 -0.04 -6.46
N ILE A 91 -1.26 -0.83 -6.39
CA ILE A 91 -0.90 -1.61 -5.20
C ILE A 91 0.46 -1.20 -4.68
N LEU A 92 0.53 -0.79 -3.40
CA LEU A 92 1.76 -0.80 -2.63
C LEU A 92 1.92 -2.15 -1.94
N TYR A 93 3.12 -2.69 -1.92
CA TYR A 93 3.38 -3.98 -1.27
C TYR A 93 4.74 -4.02 -0.59
N CYS A 94 4.86 -4.82 0.47
CA CYS A 94 6.10 -4.97 1.24
C CYS A 94 6.27 -6.42 1.69
N ASP A 95 7.47 -7.00 1.54
CA ASP A 95 7.83 -8.24 2.23
C ASP A 95 8.11 -7.93 3.69
N VAL A 96 7.11 -8.14 4.55
CA VAL A 96 7.18 -7.77 5.96
C VAL A 96 8.04 -8.72 6.81
N PHE A 97 8.48 -9.85 6.22
CA PHE A 97 9.41 -10.79 6.84
C PHE A 97 10.87 -10.54 6.39
N SER A 98 11.10 -9.68 5.40
CA SER A 98 12.44 -9.28 5.00
C SER A 98 13.17 -8.51 6.11
N SER A 99 14.48 -8.71 6.20
CA SER A 99 15.36 -7.91 7.05
C SER A 99 15.52 -6.48 6.54
N LYS A 100 15.39 -6.27 5.22
CA LYS A 100 15.38 -4.98 4.55
C LYS A 100 13.98 -4.71 4.03
N LEU A 101 13.26 -3.82 4.71
CA LEU A 101 11.89 -3.45 4.35
C LEU A 101 11.95 -2.39 3.25
N GLU A 102 11.25 -2.65 2.16
CA GLU A 102 11.12 -1.75 1.02
C GLU A 102 9.67 -1.82 0.51
N LEU A 103 9.14 -0.69 0.05
CA LEU A 103 7.87 -0.64 -0.64
C LEU A 103 8.09 -0.85 -2.14
N GLY A 104 7.37 -1.82 -2.69
CA GLY A 104 7.18 -1.94 -4.13
C GLY A 104 5.86 -1.31 -4.56
N PHE A 105 5.79 -0.92 -5.83
CA PHE A 105 4.59 -0.41 -6.47
C PHE A 105 4.24 -1.29 -7.67
N LEU A 106 3.02 -1.81 -7.71
CA LEU A 106 2.54 -2.68 -8.78
C LEU A 106 1.32 -2.07 -9.43
N ARG A 107 1.47 -1.67 -10.70
CA ARG A 107 0.38 -1.12 -11.50
C ARG A 107 -0.63 -2.16 -11.94
N PHE A 108 -1.90 -1.78 -11.91
CA PHE A 108 -2.96 -2.51 -12.55
C PHE A 108 -2.91 -2.31 -14.06
N PRO A 109 -3.19 -3.36 -14.85
CA PRO A 109 -3.31 -3.20 -16.30
C PRO A 109 -4.55 -2.36 -16.65
N GLY A 110 -4.38 -1.46 -17.63
CA GLY A 110 -5.48 -0.76 -18.30
C GLY A 110 -6.20 0.32 -17.49
N ILE A 111 -5.56 0.89 -16.46
CA ILE A 111 -6.12 2.05 -15.75
C ILE A 111 -5.57 3.33 -16.40
N GLU A 112 -6.42 4.06 -17.13
CA GLU A 112 -6.19 5.47 -17.42
C GLU A 112 -6.71 6.26 -16.21
N MET A 113 -5.78 6.78 -15.39
CA MET A 113 -6.12 7.51 -14.17
C MET A 113 -6.60 8.93 -14.50
N TRP A 114 -7.87 9.23 -14.17
CA TRP A 114 -8.34 10.60 -14.13
C TRP A 114 -8.11 11.16 -12.73
N ILE A 115 -7.34 12.25 -12.65
CA ILE A 115 -6.81 12.86 -11.41
C ILE A 115 -7.91 13.48 -10.54
N CYS A 116 -9.14 13.63 -11.05
CA CYS A 116 -10.04 14.65 -10.54
C CYS A 116 -11.28 14.15 -9.78
N ASP A 117 -11.60 12.85 -9.76
CA ASP A 117 -12.78 12.36 -9.04
C ASP A 117 -12.57 10.97 -8.43
N ARG A 118 -12.51 10.88 -7.09
CA ARG A 118 -12.30 9.61 -6.38
C ARG A 118 -13.55 8.75 -6.26
N GLY A 119 -14.72 9.18 -6.73
CA GLY A 119 -15.93 8.33 -6.81
C GLY A 119 -16.09 7.28 -5.69
N PHE A 120 -16.52 6.06 -6.06
CA PHE A 120 -16.53 4.89 -5.16
C PHE A 120 -16.02 3.65 -5.92
N PRO A 121 -14.70 3.50 -6.11
CA PRO A 121 -14.16 2.46 -6.99
C PRO A 121 -14.39 1.05 -6.44
N ASN A 122 -14.57 0.92 -5.13
CA ASN A 122 -14.94 -0.33 -4.46
C ASN A 122 -16.32 -0.85 -4.90
N MET A 123 -17.15 -0.03 -5.55
CA MET A 123 -18.42 -0.48 -6.14
C MET A 123 -18.24 -1.21 -7.48
N SER A 124 -17.07 -1.10 -8.13
CA SER A 124 -16.81 -1.70 -9.46
C SER A 124 -15.46 -2.44 -9.54
N ARG A 125 -14.64 -2.42 -8.49
CA ARG A 125 -13.29 -2.99 -8.49
C ARG A 125 -13.08 -3.87 -7.27
N THR A 126 -12.47 -5.03 -7.48
CA THR A 126 -12.00 -5.90 -6.41
C THR A 126 -10.68 -6.55 -6.82
N VAL A 127 -9.81 -6.78 -5.85
CA VAL A 127 -8.56 -7.53 -6.05
C VAL A 127 -8.61 -8.76 -5.18
N SER A 128 -8.18 -9.87 -5.75
CA SER A 128 -8.12 -11.14 -5.04
C SER A 128 -6.82 -11.87 -5.35
N VAL A 129 -6.45 -12.77 -4.45
CA VAL A 129 -5.26 -13.60 -4.58
C VAL A 129 -5.69 -15.01 -4.94
N CYS A 130 -5.06 -15.59 -5.96
CA CYS A 130 -5.26 -17.00 -6.31
C CYS A 130 -3.98 -17.81 -6.04
N LYS A 131 -4.09 -19.14 -5.96
CA LYS A 131 -2.94 -20.04 -5.70
C LYS A 131 -1.78 -19.90 -6.69
N ARG A 132 -1.99 -19.28 -7.87
CA ARG A 132 -0.98 -19.08 -8.92
C ARG A 132 -0.49 -17.64 -9.05
N GLY A 133 -0.84 -16.75 -8.12
CA GLY A 133 -0.46 -15.33 -8.13
C GLY A 133 -1.65 -14.38 -8.02
N PHE A 134 -1.45 -13.12 -8.38
CA PHE A 134 -2.48 -12.09 -8.31
C PHE A 134 -3.47 -12.23 -9.46
N GLN A 135 -4.77 -12.21 -9.15
CA GLN A 135 -5.82 -12.08 -10.17
C GLN A 135 -6.70 -10.88 -9.82
N LYS A 136 -6.64 -9.87 -10.68
CA LYS A 136 -7.56 -8.73 -10.64
C LYS A 136 -8.89 -9.19 -11.24
N ILE A 137 -9.98 -9.02 -10.50
CA ILE A 137 -11.33 -9.17 -11.04
C ILE A 137 -11.93 -7.77 -11.04
N ILE A 138 -11.87 -7.11 -12.21
CA ILE A 138 -12.60 -5.87 -12.42
C ILE A 138 -14.04 -6.26 -12.74
N VAL A 139 -15.00 -5.84 -11.92
CA VAL A 139 -16.43 -6.01 -12.22
C VAL A 139 -16.94 -4.65 -12.66
N GLU A 140 -16.73 -4.33 -13.94
CA GLU A 140 -17.35 -3.15 -14.52
C GLU A 140 -18.86 -3.40 -14.63
N ARG A 141 -19.64 -2.79 -13.73
CA ARG A 141 -21.08 -2.64 -13.98
C ARG A 141 -21.24 -1.59 -15.07
N THR A 142 -21.46 -2.03 -16.28
CA THR A 142 -22.03 -1.20 -17.35
C THR A 142 -23.48 -0.89 -16.94
N THR A 143 -23.76 0.37 -16.59
CA THR A 143 -25.12 0.89 -16.52
C THR A 143 -25.60 1.30 -17.90
#